data_AF-A0A935UVX6-F1
#
_entry.id   AF-A0A935UVX6-F1
#
_cell.length_a   1.000
_cell.length_b   1.000
_cell.length_c   1.000
_cell.angle_alpha   90.00
_cell.angle_beta   90.00
_cell.angle_gamma   90.00
#
_symmetry.space_group_name_H-M   'P 1'
#
loop_
_entity.id
_entity.type
_entity.pdbx_description
1 polymer ?
#
loop_
_entity_poly.entity_id
_entity_poly.type
_entity_poly.pdbx_seq_one_letter_code
_entity_poly.pdbx_strand_id
1 'polypeptide(L)'
;MFLSLLIVALSGPAAWAGPDDTRDALDRLGEILELRIEDGTLPKAKVSPAILVSATPRYEETAAWFGTGAVEVLQAALGADGLRVCEACVAPRVIAIDGALSYTTGPPSLDELQRLDELNRGDAAPAQSGIWLDEHKGGVSIRIVELSTGQVLFAQNVDPTLVEVRNTERVYTMSEELERRARGDTLTHSFADFALYPGQHFSWDVSDQWGPTNRNLAGATFSIFDPVLGVGGHYHRITPLYNVSVGGKVIFSLPTAAVQSVSEDLDNGEVIDPLLTAAAVVRVPFGRSNYGVVLVASTNGEVGIGISLLNMRLLPVIP
;
A
#
# COMPACT_ATOMS: atom_id res chain seq x y z
N MET A 1 0.74 31.10 -24.93
CA MET A 1 1.42 31.50 -23.67
C MET A 1 0.93 30.71 -22.45
N PHE A 2 -0.36 30.40 -22.30
CA PHE A 2 -0.88 29.61 -21.15
C PHE A 2 -0.39 28.15 -21.08
N LEU A 3 -0.13 27.49 -22.23
CA LEU A 3 0.31 26.09 -22.25
C LEU A 3 1.73 25.89 -21.71
N SER A 4 2.61 26.88 -21.85
CA SER A 4 4.00 26.82 -21.36
C SER A 4 4.08 27.02 -19.84
N LEU A 5 3.12 27.72 -19.23
CA LEU A 5 3.08 27.91 -17.78
C LEU A 5 2.66 26.62 -17.04
N LEU A 6 1.81 25.80 -17.66
CA LEU A 6 1.34 24.54 -17.07
C LEU A 6 2.43 23.46 -17.02
N ILE A 7 3.32 23.42 -18.03
CA ILE A 7 4.42 22.44 -18.08
C ILE A 7 5.48 22.75 -17.01
N VAL A 8 5.73 24.02 -16.72
CA VAL A 8 6.67 24.43 -15.64
C VAL A 8 6.09 24.18 -14.25
N ALA A 9 4.76 24.27 -14.07
CA ALA A 9 4.10 23.94 -12.80
C ALA A 9 4.04 22.42 -12.53
N LEU A 10 4.14 21.58 -13.56
CA LEU A 10 4.14 20.12 -13.44
C LEU A 10 5.55 19.52 -13.30
N SER A 11 6.60 20.28 -13.65
CA SER A 11 7.98 19.96 -13.29
C SER A 11 8.25 20.44 -11.86
N GLY A 12 7.52 19.88 -10.89
CA GLY A 12 7.91 20.03 -9.49
C GLY A 12 9.35 19.57 -9.33
N PRO A 13 10.22 20.30 -8.60
CA PRO A 13 11.54 19.77 -8.29
C PRO A 13 11.30 18.42 -7.63
N ALA A 14 11.92 17.37 -8.18
CA ALA A 14 12.14 16.17 -7.38
C ALA A 14 12.87 16.69 -6.14
N ALA A 15 12.20 16.68 -4.99
CA ALA A 15 12.81 17.09 -3.74
C ALA A 15 13.92 16.07 -3.48
N TRP A 16 15.15 16.45 -3.80
CA TRP A 16 16.31 15.61 -3.54
C TRP A 16 16.66 15.86 -2.09
N ALA A 17 16.66 14.78 -1.30
CA ALA A 17 16.97 14.88 0.11
C ALA A 17 18.43 15.36 0.28
N GLY A 18 18.60 16.51 0.91
CA GLY A 18 19.91 17.04 1.29
C GLY A 18 20.44 16.40 2.58
N PRO A 19 21.66 16.76 3.02
CA PRO A 19 22.19 16.31 4.32
C PRO A 19 21.31 16.73 5.51
N ASP A 20 20.52 17.80 5.36
CA ASP A 20 19.57 18.26 6.38
C ASP A 20 18.38 17.30 6.57
N ASP A 21 18.03 16.55 5.52
CA ASP A 21 16.91 15.60 5.52
C ASP A 21 17.26 14.26 6.19
N THR A 22 18.54 13.97 6.39
CA THR A 22 18.99 12.69 6.96
C THR A 22 18.52 12.51 8.41
N ARG A 23 18.44 13.58 9.21
CA ARG A 23 17.94 13.49 10.59
C ARG A 23 16.47 13.12 10.61
N ASP A 24 15.67 13.83 9.84
CA ASP A 24 14.23 13.54 9.72
C ASP A 24 14.01 12.11 9.22
N ALA A 25 14.81 11.64 8.26
CA ALA A 25 14.75 10.25 7.78
C ALA A 25 15.11 9.22 8.86
N LEU A 26 16.11 9.51 9.72
CA LEU A 26 16.46 8.66 10.87
C LEU A 26 15.34 8.66 11.92
N ASP A 27 14.74 9.81 12.22
CA ASP A 27 13.63 9.92 13.17
C ASP A 27 12.41 9.12 12.67
N ARG A 28 12.06 9.25 11.39
CA ARG A 28 11.02 8.44 10.74
C ARG A 28 11.34 6.94 10.75
N LEU A 29 12.60 6.57 10.59
CA LEU A 29 13.02 5.18 10.70
C LEU A 29 12.76 4.64 12.12
N GLY A 30 13.05 5.42 13.15
CA GLY A 30 12.72 5.09 14.55
C GLY A 30 11.23 4.81 14.74
N GLU A 31 10.39 5.74 14.30
CA GLU A 31 8.92 5.61 14.37
C GLU A 31 8.43 4.33 13.65
N ILE A 32 8.94 4.05 12.45
CA ILE A 32 8.56 2.85 11.68
C ILE A 32 8.98 1.58 12.44
N LEU A 33 10.20 1.53 12.97
CA LEU A 33 10.68 0.34 13.69
C LEU A 33 9.86 0.09 14.96
N GLU A 34 9.55 1.14 15.72
CA GLU A 34 8.69 1.04 16.90
C GLU A 34 7.33 0.44 16.55
N LEU A 35 6.64 1.02 15.55
CA LEU A 35 5.32 0.53 15.11
C LEU A 35 5.37 -0.93 14.63
N ARG A 36 6.40 -1.32 13.87
CA ARG A 36 6.55 -2.69 13.35
C ARG A 36 6.89 -3.71 14.44
N ILE A 37 7.53 -3.28 15.51
CA ILE A 37 7.81 -4.14 16.66
C ILE A 37 6.54 -4.31 17.50
N GLU A 38 5.78 -3.23 17.70
CA GLU A 38 4.52 -3.24 18.45
C GLU A 38 3.41 -4.03 17.75
N ASP A 39 3.27 -3.89 16.42
CA ASP A 39 2.28 -4.63 15.63
C ASP A 39 2.64 -6.11 15.41
N GLY A 40 3.87 -6.51 15.78
CA GLY A 40 4.38 -7.87 15.67
C GLY A 40 4.83 -8.29 14.27
N THR A 41 4.75 -7.40 13.27
CA THR A 41 5.28 -7.62 11.91
C THR A 41 6.78 -7.87 11.95
N LEU A 42 7.49 -7.20 12.85
CA LEU A 42 8.90 -7.39 13.14
C LEU A 42 9.06 -8.01 14.54
N PRO A 43 9.10 -9.35 14.66
CA PRO A 43 9.05 -10.02 15.96
C PRO A 43 10.26 -9.65 16.83
N LYS A 44 10.02 -9.03 17.99
CA LYS A 44 11.09 -8.59 18.91
C LYS A 44 12.07 -9.71 19.25
N ALA A 45 11.58 -10.94 19.41
CA ALA A 45 12.41 -12.12 19.71
C ALA A 45 13.40 -12.50 18.60
N LYS A 46 13.13 -12.11 17.35
CA LYS A 46 14.05 -12.33 16.21
C LYS A 46 15.01 -11.17 15.97
N VAL A 47 14.66 -9.97 16.44
CA VAL A 47 15.47 -8.78 16.24
C VAL A 47 16.43 -8.54 17.40
N SER A 48 15.96 -8.63 18.64
CA SER A 48 16.74 -8.28 19.83
C SER A 48 17.24 -9.54 20.57
N PRO A 49 18.51 -9.59 21.01
CA PRO A 49 19.53 -8.55 20.87
C PRO A 49 20.04 -8.40 19.42
N ALA A 50 20.35 -7.18 19.00
CA ALA A 50 20.85 -6.85 17.67
C ALA A 50 22.29 -6.33 17.69
N ILE A 51 23.02 -6.52 16.59
CA ILE A 51 24.31 -5.87 16.33
C ILE A 51 24.16 -4.85 15.21
N LEU A 52 24.53 -3.59 15.46
CA LEU A 52 24.79 -2.61 14.42
C LEU A 52 26.13 -2.94 13.75
N VAL A 53 26.05 -3.47 12.53
CA VAL A 53 27.17 -3.93 11.72
C VAL A 53 27.84 -2.76 11.00
N SER A 54 27.04 -1.86 10.42
CA SER A 54 27.53 -0.64 9.79
C SER A 54 26.50 0.48 9.86
N ALA A 55 27.01 1.70 10.03
CA ALA A 55 26.29 2.95 9.84
C ALA A 55 27.13 3.84 8.91
N THR A 56 26.88 3.79 7.60
CA THR A 56 27.73 4.44 6.61
C THR A 56 27.11 5.77 6.12
N PRO A 57 27.72 6.91 6.46
CA PRO A 57 27.31 8.21 5.93
C PRO A 57 27.71 8.32 4.46
N ARG A 58 26.92 9.07 3.71
CA ARG A 58 27.17 9.42 2.31
C ARG A 58 27.76 10.82 2.20
N TYR A 59 27.31 11.74 3.03
CA TYR A 59 27.71 13.15 2.97
C TYR A 59 28.83 13.45 3.97
N GLU A 60 29.69 14.41 3.62
CA GLU A 60 30.79 14.82 4.51
C GLU A 60 30.23 15.56 5.73
N GLU A 61 29.13 16.31 5.53
CA GLU A 61 28.42 17.07 6.54
C GLU A 61 27.76 16.18 7.61
N THR A 62 27.39 14.94 7.25
CA THR A 62 26.74 13.99 8.15
C THR A 62 27.72 13.03 8.81
N ALA A 63 28.93 12.88 8.27
CA ALA A 63 29.91 11.90 8.72
C ALA A 63 30.26 11.99 10.21
N ALA A 64 30.24 13.20 10.79
CA ALA A 64 30.58 13.42 12.19
C ALA A 64 29.51 12.95 13.19
N TRP A 65 28.24 12.84 12.77
CA TRP A 65 27.12 12.59 13.68
C TRP A 65 26.22 11.42 13.26
N PHE A 66 26.26 10.97 12.01
CA PHE A 66 25.36 9.94 11.47
C PHE A 66 25.40 8.63 12.25
N GLY A 67 26.61 8.15 12.57
CA GLY A 67 26.79 6.91 13.34
C GLY A 67 26.14 7.00 14.74
N THR A 68 26.34 8.12 15.44
CA THR A 68 25.74 8.35 16.76
C THR A 68 24.22 8.46 16.67
N GLY A 69 23.70 9.22 15.71
CA GLY A 69 22.24 9.35 15.49
C GLY A 69 21.58 8.01 15.15
N ALA A 70 22.24 7.17 14.34
CA ALA A 70 21.76 5.83 14.03
C ALA A 70 21.69 4.94 15.29
N VAL A 71 22.69 5.01 16.17
CA VAL A 71 22.68 4.28 17.45
C VAL A 71 21.55 4.77 18.36
N GLU A 72 21.36 6.08 18.50
CA GLU A 72 20.31 6.67 19.33
C GLU A 72 18.92 6.22 18.90
N VAL A 73 18.63 6.32 17.59
CA VAL A 73 17.35 5.89 17.01
C VAL A 73 17.12 4.38 17.18
N LEU A 74 18.14 3.56 16.91
CA LEU A 74 18.01 2.11 17.04
C LEU A 74 17.88 1.67 18.51
N GLN A 75 18.56 2.33 19.45
CA GLN A 75 18.40 2.07 20.88
C GLN A 75 17.03 2.46 21.39
N ALA A 76 16.45 3.56 20.89
CA ALA A 76 15.09 3.96 21.22
C ALA A 76 14.08 2.88 20.77
N ALA A 77 14.22 2.37 19.54
CA ALA A 77 13.30 1.36 18.99
C ALA A 77 13.50 -0.05 19.60
N LEU A 78 14.75 -0.49 19.84
CA LEU A 78 15.06 -1.85 20.28
C LEU A 78 15.18 -2.00 21.80
N GLY A 79 15.32 -0.90 22.52
CA GLY A 79 15.67 -0.82 23.93
C GLY A 79 17.18 -0.72 24.16
N ALA A 80 17.57 -0.08 25.27
CA ALA A 80 18.97 0.23 25.59
C ALA A 80 19.91 -0.99 25.62
N ASP A 81 19.44 -2.12 26.16
CA ASP A 81 20.21 -3.37 26.21
C ASP A 81 20.07 -4.23 24.93
N GLY A 82 19.24 -3.79 23.99
CA GLY A 82 18.88 -4.52 22.78
C GLY A 82 19.80 -4.30 21.60
N LEU A 83 20.75 -3.35 21.67
CA LEU A 83 21.63 -2.99 20.57
C LEU A 83 23.11 -2.97 21.00
N ARG A 84 23.96 -3.64 20.22
CA ARG A 84 25.43 -3.59 20.34
C ARG A 84 26.05 -3.01 19.08
N VAL A 85 27.06 -2.15 19.22
CA VAL A 85 27.80 -1.61 18.07
C VAL A 85 29.02 -2.47 17.80
N CYS A 86 29.17 -2.97 16.57
CA CYS A 86 30.32 -3.77 16.17
C CYS A 86 31.36 -2.95 15.40
N GLU A 87 32.24 -2.26 16.12
CA GLU A 87 33.36 -1.53 15.51
C GLU A 87 34.30 -2.47 14.73
N ALA A 88 34.48 -3.69 15.21
CA ALA A 88 35.29 -4.70 14.55
C ALA A 88 34.73 -5.12 13.18
N CYS A 89 33.42 -4.94 12.95
CA CYS A 89 32.74 -5.35 11.72
C CYS A 89 33.14 -4.49 10.52
N VAL A 90 33.43 -3.20 10.75
CA VAL A 90 33.84 -2.25 9.70
C VAL A 90 35.37 -2.16 9.51
N ALA A 91 36.15 -2.68 10.45
CA ALA A 91 37.61 -2.65 10.36
C ALA A 91 38.18 -3.67 9.35
N PRO A 92 39.15 -3.29 8.48
CA PRO A 92 39.92 -4.25 7.69
C PRO A 92 40.64 -5.24 8.60
N ARG A 93 40.63 -6.52 8.23
CA ARG A 93 41.17 -7.57 9.10
C ARG A 93 41.98 -8.63 8.35
N VAL A 94 43.00 -9.14 9.04
CA VAL A 94 43.83 -10.27 8.62
C VAL A 94 43.51 -11.44 9.53
N ILE A 95 43.05 -12.55 8.97
CA ILE A 95 42.67 -13.75 9.72
C ILE A 95 43.56 -14.90 9.25
N ALA A 96 44.13 -15.67 10.18
CA ALA A 96 44.83 -16.90 9.86
C ALA A 96 43.82 -18.06 9.83
N ILE A 97 43.56 -18.62 8.65
CA ILE A 97 42.66 -19.78 8.45
C ILE A 97 43.47 -20.85 7.71
N ASP A 98 43.53 -22.07 8.26
CA ASP A 98 44.18 -23.25 7.66
C ASP A 98 45.65 -23.02 7.22
N GLY A 99 46.41 -22.25 8.01
CA GLY A 99 47.82 -21.95 7.71
C GLY A 99 48.02 -20.87 6.64
N ALA A 100 46.96 -20.22 6.16
CA ALA A 100 47.01 -19.07 5.27
C ALA A 100 46.52 -17.80 5.96
N LEU A 101 47.16 -16.67 5.68
CA LEU A 101 46.66 -15.35 6.07
C LEU A 101 45.67 -14.86 5.00
N SER A 102 44.40 -14.75 5.36
CA SER A 102 43.37 -14.11 4.55
C SER A 102 43.22 -12.65 4.97
N TYR A 103 43.43 -11.74 4.03
CA TYR A 103 43.10 -10.32 4.22
C TYR A 103 41.71 -10.06 3.66
N THR A 104 40.79 -9.66 4.53
CA THR A 104 39.40 -9.37 4.14
C THR A 104 39.15 -7.87 4.30
N THR A 105 38.85 -7.24 3.17
CA THR A 105 38.34 -5.87 3.09
C THR A 105 36.90 -5.93 2.62
N GLY A 106 35.98 -5.43 3.43
CA GLY A 106 34.55 -5.42 3.13
C GLY A 106 33.70 -5.95 4.27
N PRO A 107 32.37 -6.03 4.05
CA PRO A 107 31.45 -6.48 5.09
C PRO A 107 31.76 -7.93 5.50
N PRO A 108 31.72 -8.26 6.81
CA PRO A 108 31.84 -9.63 7.29
C PRO A 108 30.74 -10.52 6.69
N SER A 109 31.06 -11.80 6.50
CA SER A 109 30.02 -12.83 6.32
C SER A 109 29.20 -12.98 7.61
N LEU A 110 28.02 -13.60 7.51
CA LEU A 110 27.18 -13.87 8.69
C LEU A 110 27.89 -14.75 9.73
N ASP A 111 28.62 -15.78 9.28
CA ASP A 111 29.40 -16.65 10.17
C ASP A 111 30.49 -15.86 10.91
N GLU A 112 31.12 -14.91 10.21
CA GLU A 112 32.12 -14.03 10.81
C GLU A 112 31.49 -13.06 11.80
N LEU A 113 30.28 -12.56 11.53
CA LEU A 113 29.53 -11.74 12.48
C LEU A 113 29.19 -12.50 13.75
N GLN A 114 28.71 -13.73 13.64
CA GLN A 114 28.43 -14.57 14.81
C GLN A 114 29.70 -14.83 15.62
N ARG A 115 30.82 -15.11 14.94
CA ARG A 115 32.12 -15.30 15.60
C ARG A 115 32.59 -14.02 16.31
N LEU A 116 32.45 -12.86 15.68
CA LEU A 116 32.79 -11.56 16.28
C LEU A 116 31.88 -11.25 17.47
N ASP A 117 30.59 -11.57 17.41
CA ASP A 117 29.67 -11.46 18.54
C ASP A 117 30.12 -12.34 19.69
N GLU A 118 30.38 -13.63 19.44
CA GLU A 118 30.80 -14.59 20.46
C GLU A 118 32.09 -14.17 21.17
N LEU A 119 33.07 -13.63 20.43
CA LEU A 119 34.33 -13.17 20.98
C LEU A 119 34.21 -11.90 21.84
N ASN A 120 33.27 -11.01 21.53
CA ASN A 120 33.18 -9.68 22.16
C ASN A 120 32.00 -9.51 23.13
N ARG A 121 30.99 -10.40 23.11
CA ARG A 121 29.77 -10.24 23.92
C ARG A 121 29.95 -10.51 25.41
N GLY A 122 31.00 -11.20 25.81
CA GLY A 122 31.17 -11.68 27.20
C GLY A 122 30.02 -12.59 27.62
N ASP A 123 29.36 -12.24 28.73
CA ASP A 123 28.23 -12.99 29.29
C ASP A 123 26.86 -12.59 28.70
N ALA A 124 26.82 -11.61 27.78
CA ALA A 124 25.57 -11.17 27.18
C ALA A 124 24.99 -12.22 26.22
N ALA A 125 23.66 -12.19 26.03
CA ALA A 125 22.98 -13.12 25.12
C ALA A 125 23.47 -12.98 23.67
N PRO A 126 23.45 -14.07 22.87
CA PRO A 126 23.81 -14.04 21.45
C PRO A 126 22.92 -13.06 20.69
N ALA A 127 23.51 -12.31 19.76
CA ALA A 127 22.74 -11.47 18.86
C ALA A 127 21.87 -12.35 17.95
N GLN A 128 20.60 -11.96 17.80
CA GLN A 128 19.65 -12.60 16.90
C GLN A 128 19.72 -12.00 15.50
N SER A 129 20.00 -10.68 15.40
CA SER A 129 20.03 -9.98 14.12
C SER A 129 21.24 -9.06 13.95
N GLY A 130 21.61 -8.83 12.69
CA GLY A 130 22.56 -7.80 12.25
C GLY A 130 21.81 -6.67 11.55
N ILE A 131 22.25 -5.43 11.78
CA ILE A 131 21.67 -4.21 11.23
C ILE A 131 22.72 -3.49 10.38
N TRP A 132 22.37 -3.19 9.13
CA TRP A 132 23.13 -2.33 8.24
C TRP A 132 22.29 -1.09 7.95
N LEU A 133 22.91 0.06 8.12
CA LEU A 133 22.26 1.35 7.91
C LEU A 133 23.14 2.21 7.01
N ASP A 134 22.63 2.59 5.85
CA ASP A 134 23.37 3.36 4.85
C ASP A 134 22.59 4.62 4.47
N GLU A 135 23.26 5.77 4.51
CA GLU A 135 22.72 7.03 3.99
C GLU A 135 22.73 7.03 2.45
N HIS A 136 21.66 7.49 1.83
CA HIS A 136 21.55 7.61 0.38
C HIS A 136 20.96 8.97 -0.02
N LYS A 137 20.86 9.23 -1.33
CA LYS A 137 20.37 10.52 -1.89
C LYS A 137 18.93 10.91 -1.49
N GLY A 138 18.20 10.00 -0.86
CA GLY A 138 16.79 10.15 -0.54
C GLY A 138 16.50 10.00 0.94
N GLY A 139 17.50 9.85 1.81
CA GLY A 139 17.32 9.53 3.22
C GLY A 139 18.21 8.38 3.66
N VAL A 140 17.65 7.43 4.41
CA VAL A 140 18.38 6.29 4.99
C VAL A 140 17.81 4.96 4.55
N SER A 141 18.67 4.00 4.31
CA SER A 141 18.29 2.62 4.05
C SER A 141 18.70 1.75 5.22
N ILE A 142 17.82 0.85 5.63
CA ILE A 142 18.07 -0.11 6.70
C ILE A 142 17.87 -1.53 6.18
N ARG A 143 18.70 -2.45 6.66
CA ARG A 143 18.50 -3.90 6.52
C ARG A 143 18.73 -4.55 7.87
N ILE A 144 17.75 -5.34 8.31
CA ILE A 144 17.82 -6.19 9.50
C ILE A 144 17.78 -7.63 9.02
N VAL A 145 18.82 -8.39 9.34
CA VAL A 145 18.99 -9.78 8.90
C VAL A 145 19.17 -10.68 10.11
N GLU A 146 18.41 -11.77 10.17
CA GLU A 146 18.58 -12.80 11.19
C GLU A 146 19.93 -13.49 11.01
N LEU A 147 20.77 -13.47 12.05
CA LEU A 147 22.14 -13.97 11.95
C LEU A 147 22.18 -15.49 11.76
N SER A 148 21.25 -16.24 12.36
CA SER A 148 21.24 -17.71 12.33
C SER A 148 20.83 -18.29 10.98
N THR A 149 19.95 -17.61 10.24
CA THR A 149 19.36 -18.10 8.98
C THR A 149 19.80 -17.31 7.76
N GLY A 150 20.27 -16.07 7.95
CA GLY A 150 20.47 -15.10 6.88
C GLY A 150 19.17 -14.54 6.28
N GLN A 151 18.03 -14.81 6.92
CA GLN A 151 16.74 -14.26 6.48
C GLN A 151 16.71 -12.75 6.69
N VAL A 152 16.34 -12.00 5.65
CA VAL A 152 16.05 -10.56 5.77
C VAL A 152 14.73 -10.42 6.52
N LEU A 153 14.79 -9.87 7.74
CA LEU A 153 13.63 -9.60 8.59
C LEU A 153 12.97 -8.28 8.21
N PHE A 154 13.77 -7.27 7.86
CA PHE A 154 13.29 -5.96 7.49
C PHE A 154 14.26 -5.31 6.51
N ALA A 155 13.75 -4.69 5.45
CA ALA A 155 14.56 -3.91 4.52
C ALA A 155 13.72 -2.79 3.92
N GLN A 156 14.15 -1.54 4.10
CA GLN A 156 13.39 -0.39 3.63
C GLN A 156 14.30 0.81 3.39
N ASN A 157 13.91 1.65 2.42
CA ASN A 157 14.43 3.00 2.25
C ASN A 157 13.44 3.96 2.90
N VAL A 158 13.93 4.81 3.80
CA VAL A 158 13.16 5.78 4.56
C VAL A 158 13.60 7.17 4.16
N ASP A 159 12.67 7.94 3.60
CA ASP A 159 12.82 9.35 3.29
C ASP A 159 11.98 10.19 4.27
N PRO A 160 12.28 11.49 4.49
CA PRO A 160 11.53 12.32 5.43
C PRO A 160 10.04 12.40 5.12
N THR A 161 9.69 12.30 3.84
CA THR A 161 8.33 12.40 3.33
C THR A 161 7.62 11.06 3.18
N LEU A 162 8.30 9.94 3.47
CA LEU A 162 7.80 8.56 3.29
C LEU A 162 7.27 8.28 1.87
N VAL A 163 7.70 9.05 0.88
CA VAL A 163 7.27 8.91 -0.52
C VAL A 163 7.82 7.61 -1.11
N GLU A 164 9.05 7.22 -0.76
CA GLU A 164 9.63 5.96 -1.23
C GLU A 164 8.91 4.76 -0.60
N VAL A 165 8.52 4.86 0.67
CA VAL A 165 7.69 3.86 1.35
C VAL A 165 6.35 3.70 0.62
N ARG A 166 5.63 4.80 0.40
CA ARG A 166 4.34 4.80 -0.30
C ARG A 166 4.46 4.29 -1.74
N ASN A 167 5.54 4.63 -2.45
CA ASN A 167 5.79 4.15 -3.80
C ASN A 167 6.05 2.64 -3.80
N THR A 168 6.84 2.16 -2.84
CA THR A 168 7.14 0.73 -2.65
C THR A 168 5.85 -0.05 -2.37
N GLU A 169 5.03 0.39 -1.42
CA GLU A 169 3.73 -0.23 -1.11
C GLU A 169 2.80 -0.24 -2.32
N ARG A 170 2.75 0.85 -3.09
CA ARG A 170 1.96 0.92 -4.32
C ARG A 170 2.42 -0.11 -5.35
N VAL A 171 3.73 -0.28 -5.53
CA VAL A 171 4.29 -1.25 -6.47
C VAL A 171 4.03 -2.67 -6.00
N TYR A 172 4.19 -2.96 -4.70
CA TYR A 172 3.86 -4.27 -4.13
C TYR A 172 2.38 -4.61 -4.29
N THR A 173 1.48 -3.69 -3.93
CA THR A 173 0.04 -3.86 -4.12
C THR A 173 -0.29 -4.14 -5.59
N MET A 174 0.31 -3.38 -6.51
CA MET A 174 0.12 -3.59 -7.94
C MET A 174 0.66 -4.96 -8.39
N SER A 175 1.81 -5.39 -7.89
CA SER A 175 2.39 -6.70 -8.22
C SER A 175 1.51 -7.84 -7.71
N GLU A 176 1.02 -7.75 -6.47
CA GLU A 176 0.11 -8.72 -5.89
C GLU A 176 -1.22 -8.78 -6.66
N GLU A 177 -1.79 -7.63 -7.02
CA GLU A 177 -2.97 -7.57 -7.88
C GLU A 177 -2.72 -8.23 -9.25
N LEU A 178 -1.56 -8.01 -9.86
CA LEU A 178 -1.19 -8.63 -11.13
C LEU A 178 -0.99 -10.15 -11.00
N GLU A 179 -0.39 -10.61 -9.91
CA GLU A 179 -0.24 -12.03 -9.62
C GLU A 179 -1.60 -12.71 -9.42
N ARG A 180 -2.48 -12.10 -8.61
CA ARG A 180 -3.87 -12.55 -8.44
C ARG A 180 -4.58 -12.65 -9.79
N ARG A 181 -4.43 -11.65 -10.67
CA ARG A 181 -4.97 -11.71 -12.05
C ARG A 181 -4.38 -12.84 -12.86
N ALA A 182 -3.08 -13.10 -12.75
CA ALA A 182 -2.41 -14.18 -13.48
C ALA A 182 -2.87 -15.57 -13.00
N ARG A 183 -3.15 -15.73 -11.70
CA ARG A 183 -3.73 -16.96 -11.13
C ARG A 183 -5.22 -17.13 -11.42
N GLY A 184 -5.90 -16.06 -11.85
CA GLY A 184 -7.35 -16.05 -12.04
C GLY A 184 -8.13 -15.91 -10.74
N ASP A 185 -7.49 -15.40 -9.68
CA ASP A 185 -8.15 -15.08 -8.41
C ASP A 185 -9.17 -13.95 -8.65
N THR A 186 -10.27 -13.98 -7.91
CA THR A 186 -11.30 -12.95 -8.03
C THR A 186 -10.80 -11.61 -7.50
N LEU A 187 -11.20 -10.52 -8.15
CA LEU A 187 -10.92 -9.14 -7.71
C LEU A 187 -12.21 -8.40 -7.42
N THR A 188 -12.35 -7.88 -6.21
CA THR A 188 -13.51 -7.08 -5.82
C THR A 188 -13.32 -5.63 -6.28
N HIS A 189 -14.33 -5.09 -6.94
CA HIS A 189 -14.41 -3.71 -7.41
C HIS A 189 -15.66 -3.06 -6.83
N SER A 190 -15.60 -1.76 -6.60
CA SER A 190 -16.80 -0.98 -6.29
C SER A 190 -17.03 0.08 -7.38
N PHE A 191 -18.28 0.29 -7.77
CA PHE A 191 -18.66 1.30 -8.75
C PHE A 191 -19.74 2.20 -8.14
N ALA A 192 -19.60 3.51 -8.29
CA ALA A 192 -20.72 4.42 -8.02
C ALA A 192 -21.14 5.11 -9.31
N ASP A 193 -22.36 4.86 -9.75
CA ASP A 193 -22.94 5.42 -10.95
C ASP A 193 -23.89 6.57 -10.58
N PHE A 194 -23.68 7.71 -11.22
CA PHE A 194 -24.46 8.93 -11.07
C PHE A 194 -25.02 9.30 -12.45
N ALA A 195 -26.16 8.73 -12.84
CA ALA A 195 -26.86 9.12 -14.06
C ALA A 195 -27.89 10.20 -13.71
N LEU A 196 -27.80 11.37 -14.33
CA LEU A 196 -28.54 12.57 -13.88
C LEU A 196 -29.54 13.11 -14.92
N TYR A 197 -29.49 12.64 -16.17
CA TYR A 197 -30.34 13.15 -17.24
C TYR A 197 -30.62 12.08 -18.31
N PRO A 198 -31.85 11.99 -18.86
CA PRO A 198 -33.09 12.64 -18.42
C PRO A 198 -33.70 12.06 -17.13
N GLY A 199 -33.41 10.78 -16.81
CA GLY A 199 -33.75 10.15 -15.54
C GLY A 199 -32.61 10.23 -14.53
N GLN A 200 -32.94 10.18 -13.24
CA GLN A 200 -31.97 10.12 -12.15
C GLN A 200 -31.78 8.66 -11.73
N HIS A 201 -30.58 8.12 -11.88
CA HIS A 201 -30.24 6.79 -11.42
C HIS A 201 -28.92 6.85 -10.65
N PHE A 202 -29.02 6.58 -9.36
CA PHE A 202 -27.87 6.47 -8.48
C PHE A 202 -27.75 5.03 -8.04
N SER A 203 -26.58 4.43 -8.27
CA SER A 203 -26.32 3.08 -7.79
C SER A 203 -24.88 2.91 -7.32
N TRP A 204 -24.73 2.07 -6.31
CA TRP A 204 -23.46 1.60 -5.79
C TRP A 204 -23.38 0.09 -5.98
N ASP A 205 -22.41 -0.37 -6.75
CA ASP A 205 -22.22 -1.78 -7.08
C ASP A 205 -20.95 -2.29 -6.41
N VAL A 206 -21.04 -3.43 -5.73
CA VAL A 206 -19.89 -4.20 -5.25
C VAL A 206 -19.81 -5.47 -6.10
N SER A 207 -18.74 -5.61 -6.88
CA SER A 207 -18.62 -6.63 -7.92
C SER A 207 -17.34 -7.44 -7.77
N ASP A 208 -17.44 -8.76 -7.85
CA ASP A 208 -16.28 -9.62 -8.05
C ASP A 208 -16.04 -9.85 -9.53
N GLN A 209 -14.81 -9.61 -9.96
CA GLN A 209 -14.30 -9.92 -11.28
C GLN A 209 -13.78 -11.35 -11.31
N TRP A 210 -14.18 -12.14 -12.30
CA TRP A 210 -13.86 -13.57 -12.38
C TRP A 210 -13.72 -14.10 -13.81
N GLY A 211 -13.28 -15.36 -13.90
CA GLY A 211 -13.11 -16.11 -15.13
C GLY A 211 -11.68 -16.05 -15.68
N PRO A 212 -11.35 -16.88 -16.69
CA PRO A 212 -9.97 -17.08 -17.16
C PRO A 212 -9.34 -15.81 -17.76
N THR A 213 -10.16 -14.86 -18.18
CA THR A 213 -9.70 -13.57 -18.71
C THR A 213 -10.01 -12.40 -17.79
N ASN A 214 -10.57 -12.63 -16.60
CA ASN A 214 -11.05 -11.58 -15.69
C ASN A 214 -11.92 -10.54 -16.40
N ARG A 215 -12.88 -10.99 -17.22
CA ARG A 215 -13.76 -10.09 -18.00
C ARG A 215 -15.18 -10.02 -17.47
N ASN A 216 -15.58 -10.95 -16.61
CA ASN A 216 -16.92 -11.00 -16.09
C ASN A 216 -16.91 -10.38 -14.69
N LEU A 217 -17.87 -9.51 -14.41
CA LEU A 217 -18.09 -8.92 -13.10
C LEU A 217 -19.49 -9.29 -12.65
N ALA A 218 -19.63 -9.81 -11.44
CA ALA A 218 -20.94 -10.10 -10.86
C ALA A 218 -20.93 -9.71 -9.39
N GLY A 219 -22.07 -9.28 -8.87
CA GLY A 219 -22.15 -8.95 -7.45
C GLY A 219 -23.47 -8.30 -7.07
N ALA A 220 -23.41 -7.49 -6.01
CA ALA A 220 -24.56 -6.82 -5.44
C ALA A 220 -24.61 -5.35 -5.84
N THR A 221 -25.81 -4.84 -6.09
CA THR A 221 -26.07 -3.43 -6.39
C THR A 221 -27.04 -2.85 -5.37
N PHE A 222 -26.79 -1.61 -4.98
CA PHE A 222 -27.64 -0.79 -4.13
C PHE A 222 -28.05 0.43 -4.94
N SER A 223 -29.35 0.67 -5.12
CA SER A 223 -29.86 1.81 -5.88
C SER A 223 -30.76 2.70 -5.05
N ILE A 224 -30.69 4.01 -5.28
CA ILE A 224 -31.40 5.05 -4.50
C ILE A 224 -32.40 5.83 -5.38
N PHE A 225 -32.33 5.71 -6.71
CA PHE A 225 -33.30 6.33 -7.61
C PHE A 225 -33.56 5.39 -8.79
N ASP A 226 -34.84 5.06 -8.97
CA ASP A 226 -35.38 3.99 -9.82
C ASP A 226 -34.80 2.59 -9.55
N PRO A 227 -35.30 1.87 -8.52
CA PRO A 227 -36.32 2.28 -7.54
C PRO A 227 -35.78 3.21 -6.44
N VAL A 228 -36.68 3.88 -5.69
CA VAL A 228 -36.35 4.85 -4.60
C VAL A 228 -35.38 4.28 -3.56
N LEU A 229 -35.45 2.97 -3.31
CA LEU A 229 -34.42 2.25 -2.59
C LEU A 229 -34.50 0.78 -2.94
N GLY A 230 -33.41 0.20 -3.43
CA GLY A 230 -33.41 -1.19 -3.86
C GLY A 230 -32.08 -1.89 -3.72
N VAL A 231 -32.15 -3.21 -3.52
CA VAL A 231 -30.99 -4.09 -3.47
C VAL A 231 -31.15 -5.14 -4.54
N GLY A 232 -30.06 -5.47 -5.22
CA GLY A 232 -30.11 -6.29 -6.41
C GLY A 232 -28.83 -7.05 -6.67
N GLY A 233 -28.89 -7.84 -7.75
CA GLY A 233 -27.72 -8.45 -8.35
C GLY A 233 -27.40 -7.79 -9.68
N HIS A 234 -26.13 -7.79 -10.06
CA HIS A 234 -25.72 -7.33 -11.38
C HIS A 234 -24.72 -8.26 -12.01
N TYR A 235 -24.65 -8.19 -13.34
CA TYR A 235 -23.67 -8.88 -14.15
C TYR A 235 -23.20 -7.96 -15.28
N HIS A 236 -21.89 -7.78 -15.39
CA HIS A 236 -21.26 -7.04 -16.46
C HIS A 236 -20.13 -7.82 -17.11
N ARG A 237 -19.85 -7.48 -18.37
CA ARG A 237 -18.72 -8.00 -19.11
C ARG A 237 -17.89 -6.86 -19.68
N ILE A 238 -16.59 -6.87 -19.41
CA ILE A 238 -15.64 -5.95 -20.01
C ILE A 238 -15.33 -6.41 -21.43
N THR A 239 -15.56 -5.51 -22.37
CA THR A 239 -15.24 -5.68 -23.79
C THR A 239 -13.85 -5.10 -24.09
N PRO A 240 -13.10 -5.68 -25.04
CA PRO A 240 -11.76 -5.21 -25.39
C PRO A 240 -11.78 -3.85 -26.11
N LEU A 241 -12.93 -3.42 -26.63
CA LEU A 241 -13.09 -2.13 -27.28
C LEU A 241 -13.21 -1.04 -26.21
N TYR A 242 -12.14 -0.27 -26.00
CA TYR A 242 -12.04 0.80 -25.01
C TYR A 242 -12.30 0.38 -23.55
N ASN A 243 -12.14 -0.90 -23.22
CA ASN A 243 -12.43 -1.45 -21.88
C ASN A 243 -13.85 -1.13 -21.40
N VAL A 244 -14.82 -1.06 -22.32
CA VAL A 244 -16.21 -0.74 -21.98
C VAL A 244 -16.83 -1.91 -21.23
N SER A 245 -17.43 -1.60 -20.07
CA SER A 245 -18.21 -2.57 -19.29
C SER A 245 -19.66 -2.52 -19.76
N VAL A 246 -20.19 -3.66 -20.21
CA VAL A 246 -21.58 -3.78 -20.68
C VAL A 246 -22.26 -4.86 -19.87
N GLY A 247 -23.45 -4.58 -19.33
CA GLY A 247 -24.18 -5.57 -18.56
C GLY A 247 -25.57 -5.12 -18.16
N GLY A 248 -26.09 -5.79 -17.13
CA GLY A 248 -27.38 -5.46 -16.57
C GLY A 248 -27.43 -5.67 -15.07
N LYS A 249 -28.41 -5.03 -14.46
CA LYS A 249 -28.74 -5.08 -13.04
C LYS A 249 -30.19 -5.51 -12.89
N VAL A 250 -30.47 -6.25 -11.83
CA VAL A 250 -31.82 -6.63 -11.43
C VAL A 250 -31.97 -6.17 -9.98
N ILE A 251 -32.85 -5.21 -9.77
CA ILE A 251 -33.02 -4.50 -8.50
C ILE A 251 -34.40 -4.80 -7.96
N PHE A 252 -34.46 -5.26 -6.72
CA PHE A 252 -35.72 -5.40 -5.98
C PHE A 252 -35.91 -4.13 -5.14
N SER A 253 -37.08 -3.50 -5.27
CA SER A 253 -37.44 -2.39 -4.38
C SER A 253 -37.57 -2.92 -2.94
N LEU A 254 -37.04 -2.18 -1.98
CA LEU A 254 -37.33 -2.51 -0.58
C LEU A 254 -38.79 -2.17 -0.29
N PRO A 255 -39.51 -3.02 0.47
CA PRO A 255 -40.90 -2.77 0.80
C PRO A 255 -41.08 -1.38 1.40
N THR A 256 -42.16 -0.69 0.99
CA THR A 256 -42.51 0.68 1.41
C THR A 256 -42.51 0.86 2.94
N ALA A 257 -42.72 -0.21 3.72
CA ALA A 257 -42.60 -0.21 5.18
C ALA A 257 -41.19 0.13 5.71
N ALA A 258 -40.13 -0.31 5.02
CA ALA A 258 -38.75 0.05 5.38
C ALA A 258 -38.44 1.50 5.01
N VAL A 259 -39.02 2.01 3.92
CA VAL A 259 -38.88 3.40 3.48
C VAL A 259 -39.63 4.36 4.41
N GLN A 260 -40.86 4.00 4.83
CA GLN A 260 -41.67 4.79 5.77
C GLN A 260 -41.04 4.90 7.16
N SER A 261 -40.27 3.89 7.62
CA SER A 261 -39.54 4.00 8.89
C SER A 261 -38.39 5.00 8.88
N VAL A 262 -37.98 5.47 7.68
CA VAL A 262 -36.89 6.46 7.50
C VAL A 262 -37.45 7.85 7.18
N SER A 263 -38.68 7.95 6.66
CA SER A 263 -39.32 9.22 6.31
C SER A 263 -40.65 9.41 7.05
N GLU A 264 -40.61 10.04 8.24
CA GLU A 264 -41.81 10.38 9.03
C GLU A 264 -42.70 11.48 8.37
N ASP A 265 -42.25 12.14 7.29
CA ASP A 265 -42.86 13.38 6.76
C ASP A 265 -43.46 13.30 5.33
N LEU A 266 -43.57 12.13 4.69
CA LEU A 266 -44.11 12.03 3.33
C LEU A 266 -45.55 11.50 3.31
N ASP A 267 -46.49 12.45 3.25
CA ASP A 267 -47.94 12.23 3.12
C ASP A 267 -48.31 11.37 1.90
N ASN A 268 -48.95 10.21 2.17
CA ASN A 268 -49.99 9.51 1.41
C ASN A 268 -49.99 9.60 -0.13
N GLY A 269 -48.90 9.20 -0.79
CA GLY A 269 -48.95 8.73 -2.18
C GLY A 269 -48.93 7.21 -2.22
N GLU A 270 -49.91 6.57 -2.87
CA GLU A 270 -49.78 5.16 -3.29
C GLU A 270 -48.63 5.07 -4.29
N VAL A 271 -47.43 4.76 -3.79
CA VAL A 271 -46.28 4.45 -4.62
C VAL A 271 -46.54 3.06 -5.19
N ILE A 272 -46.92 3.01 -6.47
CA ILE A 272 -46.86 1.77 -7.26
C ILE A 272 -45.38 1.45 -7.43
N ASP A 273 -44.77 0.81 -6.44
CA ASP A 273 -43.39 0.39 -6.50
C ASP A 273 -43.28 -0.80 -7.46
N PRO A 274 -42.57 -0.70 -8.60
CA PRO A 274 -42.20 -1.88 -9.35
C PRO A 274 -41.37 -2.76 -8.42
N LEU A 275 -41.91 -3.92 -8.05
CA LEU A 275 -41.26 -4.93 -7.19
C LEU A 275 -39.91 -5.40 -7.76
N LEU A 276 -39.73 -5.25 -9.08
CA LEU A 276 -38.55 -5.67 -9.82
C LEU A 276 -38.25 -4.70 -10.95
N THR A 277 -37.08 -4.08 -10.92
CA THR A 277 -36.55 -3.24 -12.00
C THR A 277 -35.36 -3.94 -12.63
N ALA A 278 -35.36 -4.09 -13.95
CA ALA A 278 -34.16 -4.50 -14.67
C ALA A 278 -33.56 -3.28 -15.39
N ALA A 279 -32.25 -3.10 -15.30
CA ALA A 279 -31.54 -1.99 -15.92
C ALA A 279 -30.36 -2.49 -16.76
N ALA A 280 -30.28 -2.07 -18.02
CA ALA A 280 -29.10 -2.23 -18.86
C ALA A 280 -28.12 -1.11 -18.55
N VAL A 281 -26.84 -1.45 -18.36
CA VAL A 281 -25.80 -0.49 -17.97
C VAL A 281 -24.56 -0.64 -18.82
N VAL A 282 -24.09 0.49 -19.34
CA VAL A 282 -22.85 0.63 -20.10
C VAL A 282 -21.95 1.64 -19.41
N ARG A 283 -20.72 1.25 -19.08
CA ARG A 283 -19.69 2.14 -18.52
C ARG A 283 -18.53 2.28 -19.48
N VAL A 284 -18.19 3.51 -19.82
CA VAL A 284 -17.07 3.86 -20.71
C VAL A 284 -16.01 4.60 -19.91
N PRO A 285 -14.87 3.97 -19.58
CA PRO A 285 -13.81 4.62 -18.80
C PRO A 285 -13.11 5.72 -19.61
N PHE A 286 -12.73 6.82 -18.94
CA PHE A 286 -11.89 7.85 -19.53
C PHE A 286 -10.41 7.45 -19.42
N GLY A 287 -9.89 6.80 -20.46
CA GLY A 287 -8.48 6.43 -20.56
C GLY A 287 -8.04 5.49 -19.43
N ARG A 288 -7.11 5.94 -18.58
CA ARG A 288 -6.60 5.20 -17.40
C ARG A 288 -7.09 5.79 -16.06
N SER A 289 -8.16 6.58 -16.08
CA SER A 289 -8.70 7.20 -14.87
C SER A 289 -9.74 6.32 -14.18
N ASN A 290 -10.06 6.67 -12.93
CA ASN A 290 -11.14 6.07 -12.15
C ASN A 290 -12.52 6.69 -12.45
N TYR A 291 -12.65 7.38 -13.59
CA TYR A 291 -13.87 8.06 -13.99
C TYR A 291 -14.30 7.55 -15.37
N GLY A 292 -15.60 7.50 -15.60
CA GLY A 292 -16.17 7.14 -16.90
C GLY A 292 -17.54 7.75 -17.12
N VAL A 293 -18.05 7.58 -18.34
CA VAL A 293 -19.46 7.84 -18.65
C VAL A 293 -20.27 6.58 -18.31
N VAL A 294 -21.41 6.76 -17.66
CA VAL A 294 -22.42 5.70 -17.52
C VAL A 294 -23.63 6.02 -18.37
N LEU A 295 -24.15 4.99 -19.04
CA LEU A 295 -25.44 4.98 -19.71
C LEU A 295 -26.29 3.88 -19.07
N VAL A 296 -27.50 4.22 -18.66
CA VAL A 296 -28.46 3.32 -18.03
C VAL A 296 -29.79 3.38 -18.79
N ALA A 297 -30.43 2.22 -18.98
CA ALA A 297 -31.79 2.14 -19.46
C ALA A 297 -32.56 1.10 -18.62
N SER A 298 -33.62 1.52 -17.93
CA SER A 298 -34.43 0.68 -17.05
C SER A 298 -35.71 0.19 -17.73
N THR A 299 -36.26 -0.92 -17.24
CA THR A 299 -37.58 -1.43 -17.67
C THR A 299 -38.73 -0.52 -17.29
N ASN A 300 -38.51 0.44 -16.38
CA ASN A 300 -39.49 1.46 -16.01
C ASN A 300 -39.53 2.61 -17.03
N GLY A 301 -38.76 2.50 -18.11
CA GLY A 301 -38.70 3.50 -19.18
C GLY A 301 -37.73 4.64 -18.89
N GLU A 302 -36.97 4.55 -17.79
CA GLU A 302 -35.98 5.57 -17.46
C GLU A 302 -34.69 5.35 -18.24
N VAL A 303 -34.17 6.43 -18.81
CA VAL A 303 -32.85 6.44 -19.43
C VAL A 303 -32.02 7.49 -18.71
N GLY A 304 -30.80 7.13 -18.35
CA GLY A 304 -29.89 7.99 -17.62
C GLY A 304 -28.52 8.03 -18.29
N ILE A 305 -27.95 9.23 -18.36
CA ILE A 305 -26.57 9.47 -18.74
C ILE A 305 -25.89 10.20 -17.58
N GLY A 306 -24.66 9.83 -17.27
CA GLY A 306 -23.86 10.59 -16.33
C GLY A 306 -22.47 10.01 -16.10
N ILE A 307 -22.02 10.04 -14.84
CA ILE A 307 -20.63 9.74 -14.47
C ILE A 307 -20.58 8.46 -13.64
N SER A 308 -19.64 7.59 -13.96
CA SER A 308 -19.29 6.42 -13.14
C SER A 308 -17.95 6.67 -12.45
N LEU A 309 -17.92 6.48 -11.14
CA LEU A 309 -16.70 6.33 -10.36
C LEU A 309 -16.32 4.86 -10.35
N LEU A 310 -15.21 4.54 -11.01
CA LEU A 310 -14.70 3.19 -11.17
C LEU A 310 -13.71 2.90 -10.04
N ASN A 311 -13.95 1.81 -9.30
CA ASN A 311 -13.09 1.33 -8.21
C ASN A 311 -12.94 2.34 -7.06
N MET A 312 -14.06 2.68 -6.40
CA MET A 312 -13.99 3.45 -5.16
C MET A 312 -13.31 2.62 -4.07
N ARG A 313 -12.14 3.06 -3.61
CA ARG A 313 -11.57 2.51 -2.37
C ARG A 313 -12.45 3.00 -1.21
N LEU A 314 -13.46 2.20 -0.88
CA LEU A 314 -14.40 2.44 0.22
C LEU A 314 -13.93 1.83 1.54
N LEU A 315 -12.79 1.15 1.55
CA LEU A 315 -12.08 0.93 2.80
C LEU A 315 -11.48 2.29 3.21
N PRO A 316 -11.96 2.94 4.30
CA PRO A 316 -11.01 3.73 5.07
C PRO A 316 -9.84 2.78 5.32
N VAL A 317 -8.63 3.26 5.07
CA VAL A 317 -7.46 2.71 5.72
C VAL A 317 -7.78 2.85 7.21
N ILE A 318 -8.37 1.82 7.81
CA ILE A 318 -8.35 1.67 9.25
C ILE A 318 -6.88 1.36 9.51
N PRO A 319 -6.13 2.28 10.15
CA PRO A 319 -4.75 1.99 10.54
C PRO A 319 -4.70 0.73 11.41
#